data_AF-A0A561BPZ4-F1
#
_entry.id   AF-A0A561BPZ4-F1
#
_cell.length_a   1.000
_cell.length_b   1.000
_cell.length_c   1.000
_cell.angle_alpha   90.00
_cell.angle_beta   90.00
_cell.angle_gamma   90.00
#
_symmetry.space_group_name_H-M   'P 1'
#
loop_
_entity.id
_entity.type
_entity.pdbx_description
1 polymer ?
#
loop_
_entity_poly.entity_id
_entity_poly.type
_entity_poly.pdbx_seq_one_letter_code
_entity_poly.pdbx_strand_id
1 'polypeptide(L)'
;MNDEEIQTALRSTPADTDPLDPAKVIAGAHRRKRIRIVTTGAIASAAVVAVAAVTVATAGTSSPPPEPAIAGTPSTSPSTPVQSSRYQFQNEEPPVGTVPRDGETKIGQYTSVATKGEEWAVIVREPGQPAYEPFGWRRTMGNENLGDPTTPGLQSVGAIYTSVFRSPTATTVIYVDGTKAWYGKVNRLAGIPGWVQASVQLDAHPTTKPGALPPNVSVFAYDRTGKLVGRFGSAPDPLHS
;
A
#
# COMPACT_ATOMS: atom_id res chain seq x y z
N MET A 1 37.24 44.71 -23.03
CA MET A 1 35.84 44.37 -22.73
C MET A 1 35.37 45.49 -21.82
N ASN A 2 34.59 46.42 -22.36
CA ASN A 2 34.34 47.73 -21.77
C ASN A 2 33.04 47.71 -20.97
N ASP A 3 33.05 48.36 -19.80
CA ASP A 3 31.94 48.40 -18.84
C ASP A 3 30.65 49.05 -19.37
N GLU A 4 30.69 49.65 -20.56
CA GLU A 4 29.54 50.26 -21.24
C GLU A 4 28.59 49.23 -21.87
N GLU A 5 29.06 48.02 -22.21
CA GLU A 5 28.20 46.96 -22.77
C GLU A 5 27.27 46.36 -21.70
N ILE A 6 27.69 46.35 -20.43
CA ILE A 6 26.91 45.78 -19.31
C ILE A 6 25.75 46.71 -18.93
N GLN A 7 25.95 48.03 -18.96
CA GLN A 7 24.88 48.99 -18.66
C GLN A 7 23.81 49.03 -19.77
N THR A 8 24.19 48.73 -21.01
CA THR A 8 23.23 48.67 -22.13
C THR A 8 22.33 47.44 -22.04
N ALA A 9 22.82 46.30 -21.52
CA ALA A 9 22.04 45.07 -21.33
C ALA A 9 21.02 45.14 -20.16
N LEU A 10 21.18 46.09 -19.23
CA LEU A 10 20.31 46.23 -18.05
C LEU A 10 19.16 47.24 -18.22
N ARG A 11 19.11 47.99 -19.32
CA ARG A 11 18.03 48.97 -19.62
C ARG A 11 16.96 48.46 -20.59
N SER A 12 17.08 47.27 -21.12
CA SER A 12 16.03 46.63 -21.92
C SER A 12 14.95 46.03 -21.02
N THR A 13 14.08 46.90 -20.49
CA THR A 13 12.80 46.51 -19.90
C THR A 13 11.96 45.83 -20.99
N PRO A 14 11.53 44.57 -20.84
CA PRO A 14 10.56 44.00 -21.77
C PRO A 14 9.22 44.72 -21.59
N ALA A 15 8.68 45.18 -22.71
CA ALA A 15 7.38 45.81 -22.83
C ALA A 15 6.24 44.87 -22.39
N ASP A 16 5.16 45.51 -21.93
CA ASP A 16 3.81 45.00 -21.71
C ASP A 16 3.57 43.54 -22.10
N THR A 17 3.40 42.70 -21.08
CA THR A 17 2.69 41.43 -21.24
C THR A 17 1.21 41.73 -21.48
N ASP A 18 0.80 41.72 -22.74
CA ASP A 18 -0.61 41.59 -23.13
C ASP A 18 -1.24 40.40 -22.35
N PRO A 19 -2.41 40.58 -21.70
CA PRO A 19 -3.05 39.49 -20.99
C PRO A 19 -3.44 38.37 -21.97
N LEU A 20 -2.98 37.16 -21.68
CA LEU A 20 -3.26 35.96 -22.46
C LEU A 20 -4.78 35.72 -22.55
N ASP A 21 -5.32 35.80 -23.75
CA ASP A 21 -6.70 35.43 -24.06
C ASP A 21 -6.91 33.91 -23.84
N PRO A 22 -7.73 33.50 -22.85
CA PRO A 22 -7.95 32.09 -22.50
C PRO A 22 -8.63 31.31 -23.64
N ALA A 23 -9.27 31.97 -24.61
CA ALA A 23 -9.91 31.30 -25.75
C ALA A 23 -8.88 30.70 -26.73
N LYS A 24 -7.68 31.30 -26.84
CA LYS A 24 -6.61 30.78 -27.73
C LYS A 24 -5.79 29.65 -27.09
N VAL A 25 -5.76 29.54 -25.76
CA VAL A 25 -5.03 28.48 -25.05
C VAL A 25 -5.74 27.12 -25.18
N ILE A 26 -7.08 27.11 -25.25
CA ILE A 26 -7.88 25.88 -25.30
C ILE A 26 -7.85 25.23 -26.71
N ALA A 27 -7.69 26.02 -27.77
CA ALA A 27 -7.68 25.52 -29.15
C ALA A 27 -6.35 24.83 -29.57
N GLY A 28 -5.23 25.16 -28.92
CA GLY A 28 -3.90 24.62 -29.26
C GLY A 28 -3.62 23.20 -28.73
N ALA A 29 -4.33 22.76 -27.69
CA ALA A 29 -4.05 21.48 -27.02
C ALA A 29 -4.64 20.25 -27.74
N HIS A 30 -5.64 20.42 -28.60
CA HIS A 30 -6.32 19.30 -29.25
C HIS A 30 -5.66 18.75 -30.53
N ARG A 31 -4.63 19.41 -31.08
CA ARG A 31 -3.99 18.99 -32.35
C ARG A 31 -2.82 18.01 -32.22
N ARG A 32 -2.35 17.68 -31.01
CA ARG A 32 -1.14 16.87 -30.77
C ARG A 32 -1.38 15.40 -30.37
N LYS A 33 -2.57 14.85 -30.59
CA LYS A 33 -2.90 13.43 -30.27
C LYS A 33 -3.07 12.50 -31.49
N ARG A 34 -2.63 12.91 -32.68
CA ARG A 34 -2.55 12.03 -33.84
C ARG A 34 -1.13 12.07 -34.38
N ILE A 35 -0.30 11.11 -34.04
CA ILE A 35 0.80 10.54 -34.85
C ILE A 35 1.66 9.65 -33.92
N ARG A 36 1.91 8.43 -34.39
CA ARG A 36 2.55 7.27 -33.72
C ARG A 36 1.55 6.55 -32.81
N ILE A 37 1.17 5.30 -33.04
CA ILE A 37 2.02 4.14 -33.34
C ILE A 37 1.18 3.12 -34.14
N VAL A 38 1.66 2.75 -35.33
CA VAL A 38 1.31 1.48 -36.00
C VAL A 38 2.63 0.90 -36.52
N THR A 39 3.10 -0.18 -35.90
CA THR A 39 3.69 -1.38 -36.53
C THR A 39 4.08 -2.36 -35.41
N THR A 40 3.25 -3.36 -35.10
CA THR A 40 3.31 -4.76 -35.58
C THR A 40 4.69 -5.41 -35.52
N GLY A 41 4.83 -6.39 -34.63
CA GLY A 41 5.96 -7.32 -34.56
C GLY A 41 5.67 -8.44 -33.56
N ALA A 42 4.95 -9.47 -34.02
CA ALA A 42 4.66 -10.70 -33.29
C ALA A 42 5.90 -11.63 -33.20
N ILE A 43 5.91 -12.55 -32.23
CA ILE A 43 6.33 -13.98 -32.22
C ILE A 43 6.17 -14.43 -30.74
N ALA A 44 5.10 -15.13 -30.37
CA ALA A 44 4.85 -16.59 -30.39
C ALA A 44 5.45 -17.39 -29.21
N SER A 45 4.55 -17.78 -28.30
CA SER A 45 4.31 -19.13 -27.74
C SER A 45 5.41 -19.95 -27.03
N ALA A 46 5.05 -20.30 -25.78
CA ALA A 46 5.06 -21.63 -25.15
C ALA A 46 6.39 -22.30 -24.75
N ALA A 47 6.52 -22.57 -23.44
CA ALA A 47 6.81 -23.91 -22.94
C ALA A 47 6.42 -24.02 -21.45
N VAL A 48 5.35 -24.77 -21.19
CA VAL A 48 5.07 -25.38 -19.88
C VAL A 48 5.82 -26.71 -19.86
N VAL A 49 6.69 -26.92 -18.88
CA VAL A 49 7.23 -28.25 -18.56
C VAL A 49 6.91 -28.53 -17.10
N ALA A 50 5.89 -29.36 -16.92
CA ALA A 50 5.64 -30.11 -15.71
C ALA A 50 6.30 -31.49 -15.86
N VAL A 51 7.19 -31.86 -14.93
CA VAL A 51 7.66 -33.23 -14.72
C VAL A 51 7.85 -33.37 -13.20
N ALA A 52 6.84 -33.89 -12.51
CA ALA A 52 6.68 -35.30 -12.14
C ALA A 52 7.51 -35.68 -10.91
N ALA A 53 6.76 -36.01 -9.85
CA ALA A 53 7.27 -36.67 -8.67
C ALA A 53 7.96 -37.98 -9.04
N VAL A 54 9.16 -38.21 -8.51
CA VAL A 54 9.78 -39.53 -8.44
C VAL A 54 9.93 -39.88 -6.97
N THR A 55 9.02 -40.72 -6.51
CA THR A 55 9.16 -41.55 -5.32
C THR A 55 10.23 -42.61 -5.61
N VAL A 56 11.40 -42.49 -5.00
CA VAL A 56 12.33 -43.62 -4.89
C VAL A 56 12.19 -44.22 -3.50
N ALA A 57 11.45 -45.32 -3.43
CA ALA A 57 11.58 -46.27 -2.33
C ALA A 57 12.93 -46.99 -2.50
N THR A 58 13.85 -46.79 -1.56
CA THR A 58 14.97 -47.70 -1.34
C THR A 58 14.92 -48.16 0.10
N ALA A 59 14.64 -49.45 0.26
CA ALA A 59 14.83 -50.17 1.51
C ALA A 59 16.33 -50.20 1.82
N GLY A 60 16.69 -49.81 3.04
CA GLY A 60 18.06 -49.80 3.53
C GLY A 60 18.05 -49.78 5.05
N THR A 61 17.94 -50.96 5.63
CA THR A 61 18.17 -51.26 7.03
C THR A 61 19.54 -50.77 7.48
N SER A 62 19.59 -49.94 8.53
CA SER A 62 20.64 -49.94 9.57
C SER A 62 20.27 -48.90 10.63
N SER A 63 19.77 -49.38 11.77
CA SER A 63 19.47 -48.59 12.97
C SER A 63 20.75 -48.27 13.74
N PRO A 64 20.90 -47.04 14.25
CA PRO A 64 21.61 -46.75 15.50
C PRO A 64 20.61 -46.41 16.63
N PRO A 65 21.04 -46.35 17.90
CA PRO A 65 20.19 -46.54 19.08
C PRO A 65 19.30 -45.32 19.43
N PRO A 66 18.26 -45.50 20.27
CA PRO A 66 17.24 -44.49 20.52
C PRO A 66 17.76 -43.39 21.46
N GLU A 67 17.82 -42.15 20.97
CA GLU A 67 17.85 -40.97 21.83
C GLU A 67 16.45 -40.69 22.40
N PRO A 68 16.34 -40.30 23.68
CA PRO A 68 15.05 -40.06 24.30
C PRO A 68 14.36 -38.83 23.69
N ALA A 69 13.11 -39.02 23.30
CA ALA A 69 12.23 -37.96 22.82
C ALA A 69 12.10 -36.86 23.88
N ILE A 70 12.65 -35.69 23.59
CA ILE A 70 12.37 -34.48 24.36
C ILE A 70 10.93 -34.12 24.04
N ALA A 71 10.06 -34.28 25.03
CA ALA A 71 8.67 -33.87 24.97
C ALA A 71 8.59 -32.40 24.52
N GLY A 72 8.03 -32.18 23.33
CA GLY A 72 7.68 -30.84 22.86
C GLY A 72 6.65 -30.27 23.82
N THR A 73 7.07 -29.37 24.70
CA THR A 73 6.16 -28.54 25.48
C THR A 73 5.22 -27.80 24.52
N PRO A 74 3.89 -27.90 24.68
CA PRO A 74 2.99 -27.04 23.93
C PRO A 74 3.34 -25.59 24.27
N SER A 75 3.70 -24.82 23.24
CA SER A 75 3.91 -23.39 23.37
C SER A 75 2.56 -22.76 23.72
N THR A 76 2.36 -22.47 24.99
CA THR A 76 1.27 -21.61 25.46
C THR A 76 1.63 -20.18 25.04
N SER A 77 1.24 -19.80 23.83
CA SER A 77 1.11 -18.38 23.50
C SER A 77 0.21 -17.75 24.56
N PRO A 78 0.63 -16.65 25.20
CA PRO A 78 -0.22 -15.97 26.16
C PRO A 78 -1.46 -15.45 25.43
N SER A 79 -2.61 -16.05 25.72
CA SER A 79 -3.91 -15.47 25.41
C SER A 79 -4.05 -14.24 26.30
N THR A 80 -3.70 -13.07 25.77
CA THR A 80 -3.98 -11.79 26.42
C THR A 80 -5.48 -11.75 26.73
N PRO A 81 -5.91 -11.37 27.95
CA PRO A 81 -7.31 -11.33 28.29
C PRO A 81 -8.00 -10.33 27.36
N VAL A 82 -8.98 -10.81 26.61
CA VAL A 82 -9.84 -9.96 25.77
C VAL A 82 -10.71 -9.16 26.73
N GLN A 83 -10.27 -7.95 27.05
CA GLN A 83 -11.13 -6.92 27.63
C GLN A 83 -12.38 -6.84 26.74
N SER A 84 -13.58 -6.82 27.35
CA SER A 84 -14.84 -6.90 26.61
C SER A 84 -14.98 -5.71 25.66
N SER A 85 -14.48 -5.87 24.44
CA SER A 85 -14.51 -4.84 23.43
C SER A 85 -15.96 -4.59 23.06
N ARG A 86 -16.38 -3.33 22.98
CA ARG A 86 -17.66 -2.94 22.37
C ARG A 86 -17.78 -3.33 20.90
N TYR A 87 -16.67 -3.78 20.30
CA TYR A 87 -16.57 -4.16 18.90
C TYR A 87 -16.57 -5.67 18.72
N GLN A 88 -17.23 -6.11 17.65
CA GLN A 88 -17.17 -7.49 17.17
C GLN A 88 -16.03 -7.60 16.17
N PHE A 89 -14.93 -8.27 16.56
CA PHE A 89 -13.82 -8.55 15.66
C PHE A 89 -14.22 -9.59 14.61
N GLN A 90 -13.97 -9.27 13.34
CA GLN A 90 -14.41 -10.08 12.20
C GLN A 90 -13.33 -11.03 11.66
N ASN A 91 -12.10 -10.94 12.19
CA ASN A 91 -10.98 -11.78 11.81
C ASN A 91 -9.96 -11.85 12.95
N GLU A 92 -9.00 -12.78 12.84
CA GLU A 92 -7.83 -12.84 13.70
C GLU A 92 -6.72 -11.89 13.20
N GLU A 93 -5.81 -11.52 14.09
CA GLU A 93 -4.69 -10.64 13.76
C GLU A 93 -3.71 -11.32 12.77
N PRO A 94 -3.53 -10.78 11.55
CA PRO A 94 -2.55 -11.33 10.61
C PRO A 94 -1.12 -11.02 11.07
N PRO A 95 -0.13 -11.89 10.76
CA PRO A 95 1.26 -11.57 11.02
C PRO A 95 1.72 -10.36 10.20
N VAL A 96 2.63 -9.57 10.78
CA VAL A 96 3.26 -8.44 10.09
C VAL A 96 4.11 -8.94 8.93
N GLY A 97 3.76 -8.51 7.73
CA GLY A 97 4.50 -8.79 6.50
C GLY A 97 5.52 -7.70 6.14
N THR A 98 6.11 -7.84 4.96
CA THR A 98 7.03 -6.86 4.37
C THR A 98 6.72 -6.73 2.89
N VAL A 99 6.63 -5.49 2.39
CA VAL A 99 6.69 -5.20 0.96
C VAL A 99 8.15 -5.07 0.58
N PRO A 100 8.70 -5.94 -0.28
CA PRO A 100 10.08 -5.85 -0.72
C PRO A 100 10.38 -4.49 -1.36
N ARG A 101 11.63 -4.05 -1.28
CA ARG A 101 12.12 -2.90 -2.03
C ARG A 101 12.01 -3.21 -3.53
N ASP A 102 11.45 -2.28 -4.30
CA ASP A 102 11.25 -2.44 -5.75
C ASP A 102 10.41 -3.69 -6.09
N GLY A 103 9.44 -4.02 -5.24
CA GLY A 103 8.61 -5.21 -5.34
C GLY A 103 7.18 -4.99 -4.86
N GLU A 104 6.39 -6.07 -4.86
CA GLU A 104 4.96 -6.00 -4.58
C GLU A 104 4.52 -7.05 -3.54
N THR A 105 3.40 -6.78 -2.88
CA THR A 105 2.74 -7.72 -1.97
C THR A 105 1.23 -7.65 -2.14
N LYS A 106 0.60 -8.81 -2.24
CA LYS A 106 -0.85 -8.92 -2.41
C LYS A 106 -1.59 -8.46 -1.14
N ILE A 107 -2.58 -7.59 -1.30
CA ILE A 107 -3.43 -7.06 -0.21
C ILE A 107 -4.92 -7.32 -0.42
N GLY A 108 -5.32 -7.78 -1.60
CA GLY A 108 -6.68 -8.22 -1.93
C GLY A 108 -6.66 -9.16 -3.13
N GLN A 109 -7.81 -9.64 -3.59
CA GLN A 109 -7.90 -10.61 -4.70
C GLN A 109 -7.17 -10.12 -5.96
N TYR A 110 -7.40 -8.86 -6.35
CA TYR A 110 -6.83 -8.21 -7.54
C TYR A 110 -5.98 -6.98 -7.19
N THR A 111 -5.66 -6.80 -5.92
CA THR A 111 -5.03 -5.58 -5.41
C THR A 111 -3.72 -5.91 -4.73
N SER A 112 -2.67 -5.17 -5.07
CA SER A 112 -1.35 -5.28 -4.46
C SER A 112 -0.85 -3.91 -4.02
N VAL A 113 0.01 -3.87 -3.00
CA VAL A 113 0.85 -2.71 -2.73
C VAL A 113 2.21 -2.95 -3.39
N ALA A 114 2.73 -1.93 -4.04
CA ALA A 114 4.03 -1.94 -4.69
C ALA A 114 4.94 -0.87 -4.08
N THR A 115 6.25 -1.12 -4.05
CA THR A 115 7.25 -0.07 -3.83
C THR A 115 8.20 0.04 -5.02
N LYS A 116 8.73 1.24 -5.24
CA LYS A 116 9.75 1.56 -6.26
C LYS A 116 10.60 2.71 -5.72
N GLY A 117 11.84 2.43 -5.34
CA GLY A 117 12.66 3.36 -4.57
C GLY A 117 11.95 3.82 -3.29
N GLU A 118 11.75 5.13 -3.16
CA GLU A 118 11.02 5.75 -2.04
C GLU A 118 9.53 5.98 -2.32
N GLU A 119 9.03 5.44 -3.43
CA GLU A 119 7.64 5.55 -3.85
C GLU A 119 6.89 4.26 -3.58
N TRP A 120 5.59 4.39 -3.38
CA TRP A 120 4.66 3.28 -3.23
C TRP A 120 3.40 3.54 -4.05
N ALA A 121 2.71 2.47 -4.41
CA ALA A 121 1.44 2.53 -5.11
C ALA A 121 0.54 1.38 -4.67
N VAL A 122 -0.77 1.58 -4.83
CA VAL A 122 -1.73 0.47 -4.89
C VAL A 122 -1.89 0.14 -6.37
N ILE A 123 -1.70 -1.13 -6.73
CA ILE A 123 -1.84 -1.64 -8.10
C ILE A 123 -3.07 -2.54 -8.16
N VAL A 124 -3.95 -2.29 -9.12
CA VAL A 124 -5.13 -3.12 -9.40
C VAL A 124 -4.91 -3.90 -10.70
N ARG A 125 -5.22 -5.19 -10.67
CA ARG A 125 -5.11 -6.13 -11.80
C ARG A 125 -6.37 -6.97 -11.94
N GLU A 126 -7.44 -6.34 -12.43
CA GLU A 126 -8.69 -7.03 -12.71
C GLU A 126 -8.59 -7.89 -13.99
N PRO A 127 -9.22 -9.07 -14.03
CA PRO A 127 -9.21 -9.91 -15.23
C PRO A 127 -9.76 -9.17 -16.45
N GLY A 128 -9.03 -9.21 -17.56
CA GLY A 128 -9.43 -8.56 -18.81
C GLY A 128 -9.22 -7.05 -18.86
N GLN A 129 -8.67 -6.44 -17.80
CA GLN A 129 -8.31 -5.02 -17.75
C GLN A 129 -6.79 -4.83 -17.68
N PRO A 130 -6.24 -3.77 -18.29
CA PRO A 130 -4.87 -3.36 -18.02
C PRO A 130 -4.69 -3.06 -16.53
N ALA A 131 -3.50 -3.38 -16.00
CA ALA A 131 -3.15 -2.97 -14.65
C ALA A 131 -3.15 -1.44 -14.54
N TYR A 132 -3.60 -0.89 -13.42
CA TYR A 132 -3.64 0.54 -13.19
C TYR A 132 -3.35 0.92 -11.73
N GLU A 133 -2.87 2.15 -11.52
CA GLU A 133 -2.63 2.73 -10.20
C GLU A 133 -3.73 3.75 -9.85
N PRO A 134 -4.79 3.36 -9.11
CA PRO A 134 -5.91 4.26 -8.76
C PRO A 134 -5.49 5.57 -8.07
N PHE A 135 -4.30 5.57 -7.49
CA PHE A 135 -3.75 6.64 -6.67
C PHE A 135 -2.48 7.26 -7.24
N GLY A 136 -2.00 6.75 -8.37
CA GLY A 136 -0.65 7.00 -8.86
C GLY A 136 0.44 6.46 -7.93
N TRP A 137 1.69 6.65 -8.35
CA TRP A 137 2.86 6.45 -7.52
C TRP A 137 3.04 7.63 -6.58
N ARG A 138 3.28 7.33 -5.31
CA ARG A 138 3.30 8.32 -4.23
C ARG A 138 4.58 8.20 -3.45
N ARG A 139 5.23 9.33 -3.20
CA ARG A 139 6.27 9.40 -2.17
C ARG A 139 5.61 9.31 -0.81
N THR A 140 6.31 8.75 0.16
CA THR A 140 5.90 8.82 1.57
C THR A 140 6.38 10.13 2.20
N MET A 141 7.62 10.54 1.92
CA MET A 141 8.19 11.80 2.34
C MET A 141 7.77 12.94 1.40
N GLY A 142 7.35 14.08 1.97
CA GLY A 142 6.98 15.26 1.20
C GLY A 142 5.69 15.12 0.37
N ASN A 143 4.84 14.14 0.69
CA ASN A 143 3.56 13.96 0.01
C ASN A 143 2.49 14.82 0.67
N GLU A 144 2.11 15.90 0.00
CA GLU A 144 1.09 16.86 0.47
C GLU A 144 -0.30 16.22 0.70
N ASN A 145 -0.57 15.06 0.09
CA ASN A 145 -1.83 14.33 0.29
C ASN A 145 -1.84 13.47 1.56
N LEU A 146 -0.67 13.21 2.16
CA LEU A 146 -0.54 12.55 3.47
C LEU A 146 -0.40 13.65 4.52
N GLY A 147 -1.53 14.23 4.96
CA GLY A 147 -1.56 15.40 5.84
C GLY A 147 -0.52 15.37 6.97
N ASP A 148 -0.70 14.50 7.96
CA ASP A 148 0.32 14.19 8.96
C ASP A 148 0.83 12.76 8.73
N PRO A 149 2.13 12.56 8.42
CA PRO A 149 2.68 11.25 8.14
C PRO A 149 2.70 10.32 9.37
N THR A 150 2.59 10.84 10.59
CA THR A 150 2.54 10.02 11.82
C THR A 150 1.14 9.49 12.12
N THR A 151 0.14 10.07 11.47
CA THR A 151 -1.26 9.67 11.58
C THR A 151 -1.61 8.71 10.45
N PRO A 152 -2.30 7.58 10.72
CA PRO A 152 -2.79 6.70 9.66
C PRO A 152 -3.64 7.46 8.64
N GLY A 153 -3.22 7.53 7.38
CA GLY A 153 -4.12 7.95 6.30
C GLY A 153 -5.19 6.87 6.02
N LEU A 154 -6.28 7.23 5.34
CA LEU A 154 -7.24 6.26 4.82
C LEU A 154 -7.48 6.51 3.34
N GLN A 155 -7.55 5.44 2.56
CA GLN A 155 -7.95 5.48 1.16
C GLN A 155 -8.52 4.11 0.76
N SER A 156 -9.36 4.08 -0.26
CA SER A 156 -10.05 2.85 -0.66
C SER A 156 -10.12 2.66 -2.18
N VAL A 157 -10.10 1.39 -2.59
CA VAL A 157 -10.36 0.97 -3.97
C VAL A 157 -11.28 -0.24 -3.91
N GLY A 158 -12.54 -0.05 -4.31
CA GLY A 158 -13.59 -1.05 -4.10
C GLY A 158 -13.73 -1.36 -2.60
N ALA A 159 -13.65 -2.64 -2.23
CA ALA A 159 -13.73 -3.08 -0.84
C ALA A 159 -12.37 -3.04 -0.10
N ILE A 160 -11.26 -2.72 -0.77
CA ILE A 160 -9.94 -2.70 -0.13
C ILE A 160 -9.66 -1.31 0.42
N TYR A 161 -9.51 -1.25 1.75
CA TYR A 161 -9.10 -0.08 2.50
C TYR A 161 -7.62 -0.17 2.80
N THR A 162 -6.91 0.94 2.64
CA THR A 162 -5.47 1.00 2.89
C THR A 162 -5.12 2.25 3.67
N SER A 163 -4.11 2.10 4.52
CA SER A 163 -3.53 3.16 5.33
C SER A 163 -2.02 3.11 5.18
N VAL A 164 -1.38 4.25 4.94
CA VAL A 164 0.08 4.36 4.85
C VAL A 164 0.53 5.49 5.77
N PHE A 165 1.44 5.19 6.67
CA PHE A 165 1.92 6.13 7.69
C PHE A 165 3.30 5.73 8.22
N ARG A 166 3.98 6.69 8.84
CA ARG A 166 5.27 6.53 9.49
C ARG A 166 5.05 6.08 10.93
N SER A 167 5.46 4.84 11.21
CA SER A 167 5.54 4.34 12.58
C SER A 167 6.54 3.18 12.64
N PRO A 168 7.70 3.34 13.31
CA PRO A 168 8.65 2.26 13.45
C PRO A 168 8.14 1.12 14.36
N THR A 169 7.18 1.40 15.24
CA THR A 169 6.73 0.46 16.28
C THR A 169 5.38 -0.19 16.00
N ALA A 170 4.55 0.35 15.09
CA ALA A 170 3.23 -0.22 14.81
C ALA A 170 3.31 -1.67 14.31
N THR A 171 2.69 -2.59 15.05
CA THR A 171 2.57 -4.01 14.70
C THR A 171 1.14 -4.42 14.44
N THR A 172 0.19 -3.71 15.05
CA THR A 172 -1.24 -4.02 14.97
C THR A 172 -1.95 -2.80 14.41
N VAL A 173 -2.82 -3.00 13.42
CA VAL A 173 -3.69 -1.95 12.91
C VAL A 173 -5.11 -2.47 12.89
N ILE A 174 -6.05 -1.70 13.46
CA ILE A 174 -7.47 -2.07 13.55
C ILE A 174 -8.29 -1.05 12.77
N TYR A 175 -9.12 -1.54 11.87
CA TYR A 175 -10.14 -0.77 11.19
C TYR A 175 -11.47 -0.95 11.92
N VAL A 176 -12.20 0.13 12.14
CA VAL A 176 -13.48 0.13 12.83
C VAL A 176 -14.54 0.74 11.93
N ASP A 177 -15.71 0.09 11.88
CA ASP A 177 -16.91 0.60 11.22
C ASP A 177 -18.15 0.20 12.02
N GLY A 178 -18.86 1.20 12.55
CA GLY A 178 -20.00 0.98 13.44
C GLY A 178 -19.60 0.18 14.70
N THR A 179 -20.14 -1.03 14.84
CA THR A 179 -19.85 -1.96 15.96
C THR A 179 -18.89 -3.08 15.57
N LYS A 180 -18.32 -3.03 14.37
CA LYS A 180 -17.41 -4.06 13.87
C LYS A 180 -15.98 -3.54 13.84
N ALA A 181 -15.05 -4.47 14.08
CA ALA A 181 -13.62 -4.21 13.99
C ALA A 181 -12.93 -5.30 13.16
N TRP A 182 -11.85 -4.94 12.49
CA TRP A 182 -11.04 -5.84 11.70
C TRP A 182 -9.56 -5.57 11.94
N TYR A 183 -8.79 -6.63 12.16
CA TYR A 183 -7.34 -6.54 12.11
C TYR A 183 -6.89 -6.38 10.66
N GLY A 184 -6.17 -5.30 10.39
CA GLY A 184 -5.56 -5.06 9.09
C GLY A 184 -4.33 -5.93 8.88
N LYS A 185 -4.08 -6.29 7.62
CA LYS A 185 -2.80 -6.83 7.18
C LYS A 185 -1.76 -5.71 7.21
N VAL A 186 -0.81 -5.79 8.13
CA VAL A 186 0.27 -4.82 8.30
C VAL A 186 1.49 -5.27 7.51
N ASN A 187 2.07 -4.40 6.69
CA ASN A 187 3.32 -4.63 5.97
C ASN A 187 4.33 -3.49 6.23
N ARG A 188 5.57 -3.86 6.53
CA ARG A 188 6.71 -2.92 6.53
C ARG A 188 7.15 -2.62 5.12
N LEU A 189 7.42 -1.36 4.79
CA LEU A 189 7.91 -0.98 3.46
C LEU A 189 9.44 -1.03 3.44
N ALA A 190 10.02 -2.10 2.90
CA ALA A 190 11.48 -2.30 2.96
C ALA A 190 12.27 -1.21 2.21
N GLY A 191 11.71 -0.67 1.12
CA GLY A 191 12.29 0.48 0.40
C GLY A 191 12.17 1.81 1.14
N ILE A 192 11.36 1.88 2.20
CA ILE A 192 11.01 3.12 2.90
C ILE A 192 11.04 2.88 4.43
N PRO A 193 12.23 2.82 5.05
CA PRO A 193 12.37 2.45 6.46
C PRO A 193 11.52 3.30 7.41
N GLY A 194 10.90 2.64 8.40
CA GLY A 194 10.02 3.28 9.38
C GLY A 194 8.59 3.55 8.88
N TRP A 195 8.26 3.19 7.64
CA TRP A 195 6.91 3.28 7.10
C TRP A 195 6.18 1.94 7.12
N VAL A 196 4.87 2.04 7.32
CA VAL A 196 3.94 0.94 7.40
C VAL A 196 2.84 1.17 6.39
N GLN A 197 2.47 0.10 5.69
CA GLN A 197 1.21 0.02 4.99
C GLN A 197 0.32 -0.98 5.72
N ALA A 198 -0.91 -0.61 6.02
CA ALA A 198 -1.95 -1.51 6.52
C ALA A 198 -3.11 -1.57 5.54
N SER A 199 -3.79 -2.71 5.47
CA SER A 199 -4.95 -2.89 4.60
C SER A 199 -5.95 -3.87 5.16
N VAL A 200 -7.21 -3.69 4.79
CA VAL A 200 -8.30 -4.61 5.12
C VAL A 200 -9.32 -4.64 3.98
N GLN A 201 -10.05 -5.75 3.85
CA GLN A 201 -11.20 -5.85 2.98
C GLN A 201 -12.48 -5.61 3.78
N LEU A 202 -13.25 -4.57 3.44
CA LEU A 202 -14.55 -4.25 4.04
C LEU A 202 -15.64 -4.35 2.96
N ASP A 203 -16.23 -5.53 2.81
CA ASP A 203 -17.21 -5.82 1.75
C ASP A 203 -18.53 -5.02 1.90
N ALA A 204 -18.80 -4.47 3.09
CA ALA A 204 -20.01 -3.71 3.34
C ALA A 204 -20.05 -2.34 2.61
N HIS A 205 -18.89 -1.83 2.17
CA HIS A 205 -18.78 -0.48 1.61
C HIS A 205 -17.81 -0.42 0.41
N PRO A 206 -18.12 -1.08 -0.72
CA PRO A 206 -17.33 -0.90 -1.92
C PRO A 206 -17.48 0.54 -2.41
N THR A 207 -16.37 1.28 -2.48
CA THR A 207 -16.37 2.63 -3.04
C THR A 207 -16.30 2.56 -4.57
N THR A 208 -17.19 3.29 -5.25
CA THR A 208 -17.23 3.35 -6.73
C THR A 208 -16.18 4.30 -7.30
N LYS A 209 -15.66 5.21 -6.48
CA LYS A 209 -14.60 6.16 -6.84
C LYS A 209 -13.37 5.90 -5.96
N PRO A 210 -12.19 5.62 -6.56
CA PRO A 210 -10.96 5.49 -5.81
C PRO A 210 -10.70 6.71 -4.92
N GLY A 211 -10.38 6.45 -3.65
CA GLY A 211 -10.04 7.50 -2.68
C GLY A 211 -11.24 8.17 -2.04
N ALA A 212 -12.48 7.77 -2.39
CA ALA A 212 -13.63 8.14 -1.60
C ALA A 212 -13.51 7.53 -0.20
N LEU A 213 -13.64 8.36 0.82
CA LEU A 213 -13.66 7.92 2.21
C LEU A 213 -15.09 7.59 2.60
N PRO A 214 -15.39 6.38 3.10
CA PRO A 214 -16.65 6.14 3.78
C PRO A 214 -16.68 7.01 5.04
N PRO A 215 -17.84 7.60 5.38
CA PRO A 215 -17.93 8.59 6.46
C PRO A 215 -17.62 8.04 7.86
N ASN A 216 -17.55 6.72 8.04
CA ASN A 216 -17.58 6.08 9.36
C ASN A 216 -16.41 5.13 9.66
N VAL A 217 -15.39 5.07 8.80
CA VAL A 217 -14.24 4.19 9.05
C VAL A 217 -13.18 4.91 9.87
N SER A 218 -12.85 4.34 11.02
CA SER A 218 -11.73 4.74 11.85
C SER A 218 -10.59 3.73 11.77
N VAL A 219 -9.35 4.20 11.95
CA VAL A 219 -8.14 3.38 11.91
C VAL A 219 -7.34 3.62 13.18
N PHE A 220 -6.89 2.56 13.84
CA PHE A 220 -6.08 2.63 15.04
C PHE A 220 -4.82 1.81 14.84
N ALA A 221 -3.66 2.38 15.15
CA ALA A 221 -2.37 1.68 15.07
C ALA A 221 -1.80 1.52 16.48
N TYR A 222 -1.36 0.31 16.81
CA TYR A 222 -0.78 -0.03 18.10
C TYR A 222 0.61 -0.63 17.93
N ASP A 223 1.47 -0.38 18.91
CA ASP A 223 2.73 -1.11 19.01
C ASP A 223 2.53 -2.52 19.61
N ARG A 224 3.64 -3.24 19.79
CA ARG A 224 3.63 -4.63 20.28
C ARG A 224 3.12 -4.77 21.72
N THR A 225 3.12 -3.71 22.53
CA THR A 225 2.58 -3.77 23.89
C THR A 225 1.09 -3.44 23.94
N GLY A 226 0.49 -3.17 22.78
CA GLY A 226 -0.89 -2.72 22.68
C GLY A 226 -1.03 -1.22 22.89
N LYS A 227 0.04 -0.42 22.99
CA LYS A 227 -0.09 1.03 23.15
C LYS A 227 -0.50 1.67 21.83
N LEU A 228 -1.51 2.54 21.87
CA LEU A 228 -1.94 3.34 20.71
C LEU A 228 -0.83 4.30 20.27
N VAL A 229 -0.39 4.18 19.02
CA VAL A 229 0.66 5.00 18.41
C VAL A 229 0.16 5.93 17.31
N GLY A 230 -1.06 5.75 16.83
CA GLY A 230 -1.68 6.63 15.85
C GLY A 230 -3.16 6.30 15.63
N ARG A 231 -3.97 7.29 15.25
CA ARG A 231 -5.40 7.08 14.98
C ARG A 231 -5.95 8.00 13.89
N PHE A 232 -6.95 7.52 13.16
CA PHE A 232 -7.74 8.27 12.19
C PHE A 232 -9.24 8.14 12.50
N GLY A 233 -9.98 9.23 12.31
CA GLY A 233 -11.40 9.31 12.63
C GLY A 233 -11.67 9.49 14.13
N SER A 234 -12.94 9.31 14.52
CA SER A 234 -13.45 9.70 15.84
C SER A 234 -14.04 8.55 16.66
N ALA A 235 -13.98 7.31 16.15
CA ALA A 235 -14.48 6.17 16.91
C ALA A 235 -13.70 5.97 18.24
N PRO A 236 -14.32 5.35 19.25
CA PRO A 236 -13.63 4.88 20.44
C PRO A 236 -12.52 3.85 20.14
N ASP A 237 -11.50 3.80 21.01
CA ASP A 237 -10.36 2.87 20.89
C ASP A 237 -10.81 1.41 21.05
N PRO A 238 -10.67 0.53 20.04
CA PRO A 238 -11.19 -0.83 20.09
C PRO A 238 -10.52 -1.78 21.09
N LEU A 239 -9.31 -1.45 21.59
CA LEU A 239 -8.57 -2.28 22.55
C LEU A 239 -8.69 -1.77 24.00
N HIS A 240 -9.03 -0.49 24.20
CA HIS A 240 -9.09 0.12 25.54
C HIS A 240 -10.41 0.85 25.87
N SER A 241 -11.45 0.67 25.05
CA SER A 241 -12.80 1.24 25.29
C SER A 241 -13.57 0.55 26.40
#